data_AF-A0A841AAU2-F1
#
_entry.id   AF-A0A841AAU2-F1
#
_cell.length_a   1.000
_cell.length_b   1.000
_cell.length_c   1.000
_cell.angle_alpha   90.00
_cell.angle_beta   90.00
_cell.angle_gamma   90.00
#
_symmetry.space_group_name_H-M   'P 1'
#
loop_
_entity.id
_entity.type
_entity.pdbx_description
1 polymer ?
#
loop_
_entity_poly.entity_id
_entity_poly.type
_entity_poly.pdbx_seq_one_letter_code
_entity_poly.pdbx_strand_id
1 'polypeptide(L)'
;MDRRTAARTVGRRASGLPTRRPREGPAHLSCGTSAFSPASTIDLDALSYRHLTAHGVSFGFSRHFESAPILEDLRPVLLPAAGRGEIRPVIDRTVGIEQFGEVTEVLRSGDAVGKLVMTFA
;
A
#
# COMPACT_ATOMS: atom_id res chain seq x y z
N MET A 1 -25.05 4.13 -66.50
CA MET A 1 -25.70 4.70 -65.30
C MET A 1 -25.49 3.67 -64.18
N ASP A 2 -24.28 3.43 -63.69
CA ASP A 2 -23.48 4.14 -62.68
C ASP A 2 -24.26 4.71 -61.48
N ARG A 3 -24.00 4.16 -60.28
CA ARG A 3 -23.85 4.92 -59.02
C ARG A 3 -22.80 4.27 -58.12
N ARG A 4 -21.58 4.82 -58.20
CA ARG A 4 -20.57 4.92 -57.13
C ARG A 4 -21.12 5.55 -55.84
N THR A 5 -20.37 5.33 -54.75
CA THR A 5 -20.13 6.26 -53.61
C THR A 5 -21.24 6.47 -52.57
N ALA A 6 -20.96 6.12 -51.31
CA ALA A 6 -20.78 7.12 -50.23
C ALA A 6 -20.47 6.45 -48.88
N ALA A 7 -19.34 6.85 -48.31
CA ALA A 7 -19.02 6.70 -46.91
C ALA A 7 -19.93 7.58 -46.04
N ARG A 8 -20.27 7.12 -44.82
CA ARG A 8 -20.41 8.02 -43.69
C ARG A 8 -20.26 7.32 -42.34
N THR A 9 -19.25 7.80 -41.64
CA THR A 9 -18.92 7.78 -40.21
C THR A 9 -20.14 7.78 -39.28
N VAL A 10 -20.05 7.07 -38.15
CA VAL A 10 -20.22 7.57 -36.75
C VAL A 10 -20.57 6.39 -35.83
N GLY A 11 -19.80 6.22 -34.74
CA GLY A 11 -20.25 5.43 -33.60
C GLY A 11 -19.17 4.70 -32.81
N ARG A 12 -18.17 5.43 -32.32
CA ARG A 12 -17.40 5.01 -31.13
C ARG A 12 -18.39 4.59 -30.03
N ARG A 13 -18.47 3.30 -29.70
CA ARG A 13 -18.89 2.88 -28.35
C ARG A 13 -17.63 2.54 -27.58
N ALA A 14 -17.17 3.53 -26.82
CA ALA A 14 -16.35 3.27 -25.65
C ALA A 14 -17.16 2.31 -24.77
N SER A 15 -16.73 1.04 -24.72
CA SER A 15 -17.14 0.11 -23.68
C SER A 15 -16.50 0.57 -22.37
N GLY A 16 -17.05 1.64 -21.81
CA GLY A 16 -16.84 1.98 -20.41
C GLY A 16 -17.50 0.90 -19.59
N LEU A 17 -16.73 -0.14 -19.22
CA LEU A 17 -17.09 -0.92 -18.05
C LEU A 17 -17.21 0.08 -16.90
N PRO A 18 -18.35 0.16 -16.19
CA PRO A 18 -18.38 0.91 -14.96
C PRO A 18 -17.42 0.22 -14.01
N THR A 19 -16.28 0.84 -13.73
CA THR A 19 -15.50 0.56 -12.53
C THR A 19 -16.42 0.87 -11.36
N ARG A 20 -17.13 -0.16 -10.91
CA ARG A 20 -17.96 -0.13 -9.73
C ARG A 20 -17.03 0.33 -8.61
N ARG A 21 -17.19 1.56 -8.13
CA ARG A 21 -16.51 1.98 -6.91
C ARG A 21 -16.82 0.92 -5.84
N PRO A 22 -15.81 0.42 -5.12
CA PRO A 22 -16.07 -0.46 -3.99
C PRO A 22 -17.10 0.22 -3.09
N ARG A 23 -18.17 -0.49 -2.72
CA ARG A 23 -19.07 0.00 -1.68
C ARG A 23 -18.23 0.06 -0.40
N GLU A 24 -18.14 1.23 0.21
CA GLU A 24 -17.49 1.45 1.49
C GLU A 24 -18.31 0.75 2.59
N GLY A 25 -18.12 -0.56 2.70
CA GLY A 25 -18.47 -1.35 3.88
C GLY A 25 -17.30 -1.35 4.87
N PRO A 26 -17.50 -1.83 6.11
CA PRO A 26 -16.42 -1.92 7.06
C PRO A 26 -15.31 -2.84 6.53
N ALA A 27 -14.08 -2.32 6.49
CA ALA A 27 -12.92 -3.01 5.93
C ALA A 27 -11.91 -3.35 7.02
N HIS A 28 -11.37 -4.56 6.96
CA HIS A 28 -10.25 -4.99 7.79
C HIS A 28 -8.97 -5.03 6.94
N LEU A 29 -7.98 -4.23 7.31
CA LEU A 29 -6.67 -4.19 6.66
C LEU A 29 -5.66 -4.94 7.53
N SER A 30 -5.07 -6.00 6.97
CA SER A 30 -3.94 -6.70 7.60
C SER A 30 -2.64 -6.31 6.89
N CYS A 31 -1.65 -5.87 7.67
CA CYS A 31 -0.32 -5.50 7.19
C CYS A 31 0.72 -6.06 8.17
N GLY A 32 1.71 -6.79 7.65
CA GLY A 32 2.93 -7.11 8.41
C GLY A 32 2.93 -8.39 9.25
N THR A 33 2.39 -9.51 8.76
CA THR A 33 2.72 -10.81 9.37
C THR A 33 4.16 -11.19 9.03
N SER A 34 4.97 -11.51 10.04
CA SER A 34 6.27 -12.15 9.80
C SER A 34 6.03 -13.54 9.23
N ALA A 35 6.97 -14.07 8.44
CA ALA A 35 6.86 -15.41 7.85
C ALA A 35 6.74 -16.55 8.90
N PHE A 36 6.97 -16.23 10.17
CA PHE A 36 6.87 -17.14 11.32
C PHE A 36 5.70 -16.80 12.26
N SER A 37 4.82 -15.88 11.87
CA SER A 37 3.63 -15.55 12.65
C SER A 37 2.63 -16.72 12.62
N PRO A 38 1.96 -17.06 13.73
CA PRO A 38 0.93 -18.10 13.74
C PRO A 38 -0.16 -17.79 12.73
N ALA A 39 -0.69 -18.84 12.09
CA ALA A 39 -1.78 -18.73 11.13
C ALA A 39 -2.97 -18.01 11.77
N SER A 40 -3.44 -16.95 11.12
CA SER A 40 -4.66 -16.25 11.55
C SER A 40 -5.87 -17.00 11.02
N THR A 41 -6.76 -17.45 11.90
CA THR A 41 -8.04 -18.05 11.53
C THR A 41 -9.10 -16.97 11.40
N ILE A 42 -9.84 -16.97 10.29
CA ILE A 42 -10.93 -16.03 10.05
C ILE A 42 -12.26 -16.78 9.90
N ASP A 43 -13.29 -16.30 10.58
CA ASP A 43 -14.65 -16.80 10.45
C ASP A 43 -15.31 -16.17 9.20
N LEU A 44 -15.55 -17.00 8.18
CA LEU A 44 -16.15 -16.58 6.92
C LEU A 44 -17.66 -16.26 7.04
N ASP A 45 -18.34 -16.86 8.01
CA ASP A 45 -19.76 -16.57 8.27
C ASP A 45 -19.88 -15.18 8.89
N ALA A 46 -19.03 -14.85 9.87
CA ALA A 46 -18.97 -13.52 10.45
C ALA A 46 -18.62 -12.43 9.42
N LEU A 47 -17.72 -12.74 8.47
CA LEU A 47 -17.37 -11.82 7.37
C LEU A 47 -18.53 -11.58 6.41
N SER A 48 -19.20 -12.65 5.99
CA SER A 48 -20.23 -12.60 4.94
C SER A 48 -21.51 -11.91 5.42
N TYR A 49 -21.99 -12.23 6.64
CA TYR A 49 -23.19 -11.62 7.20
C TYR A 49 -23.04 -10.13 7.51
N ARG A 50 -21.82 -9.66 7.75
CA ARG A 50 -21.53 -8.25 8.04
C ARG A 50 -21.02 -7.46 6.83
N HIS A 51 -21.00 -8.08 5.64
CA HIS A 51 -20.48 -7.50 4.40
C HIS A 51 -19.07 -6.90 4.57
N LEU A 52 -18.21 -7.61 5.31
CA LEU A 52 -16.85 -7.16 5.60
C LEU A 52 -15.91 -7.50 4.43
N THR A 53 -15.00 -6.58 4.13
CA THR A 53 -13.94 -6.80 3.13
C THR A 53 -12.59 -6.91 3.85
N ALA A 54 -11.83 -7.97 3.54
CA ALA A 54 -10.48 -8.17 4.07
C ALA A 54 -9.45 -7.85 2.98
N HIS A 55 -8.50 -6.97 3.30
CA HIS A 55 -7.37 -6.62 2.42
C HIS A 55 -6.06 -7.01 3.09
N GLY A 56 -5.21 -7.74 2.36
CA GLY A 56 -3.82 -7.98 2.73
C GLY A 56 -2.91 -7.03 1.96
N VAL A 57 -2.02 -6.32 2.66
CA VAL A 57 -1.00 -5.47 2.03
C VAL A 57 0.37 -5.96 2.46
N SER A 58 1.27 -6.12 1.49
CA SER A 58 2.68 -6.40 1.73
C SER A 58 3.54 -5.60 0.77
N PHE A 59 4.43 -4.78 1.31
CA PHE A 59 5.39 -3.99 0.54
C PHE A 59 6.69 -4.75 0.27
N GLY A 60 6.98 -5.81 1.04
CA GLY A 60 8.21 -6.61 0.90
C GLY A 60 8.18 -7.58 -0.29
N PHE A 61 7.00 -7.87 -0.83
CA PHE A 61 6.82 -8.72 -2.01
C PHE A 61 6.32 -7.94 -3.24
N SER A 62 6.03 -6.64 -3.11
CA SER A 62 5.62 -5.80 -4.24
C SER A 62 6.78 -5.64 -5.22
N ARG A 63 6.47 -5.76 -6.52
CA ARG A 63 7.47 -5.50 -7.56
C ARG A 63 7.72 -4.00 -7.68
N HIS A 64 8.90 -3.60 -8.14
CA HIS A 64 9.25 -2.18 -8.28
C HIS A 64 8.25 -1.37 -9.11
N PHE A 65 7.64 -1.97 -10.13
CA PHE A 65 6.63 -1.30 -10.96
C PHE A 65 5.27 -1.14 -10.26
N GLU A 66 5.01 -1.88 -9.19
CA GLU A 66 3.79 -1.77 -8.38
C GLU A 66 3.97 -0.70 -7.30
N SER A 67 5.17 -0.60 -6.71
CA SER A 67 5.46 0.35 -5.64
C SER A 67 5.87 1.74 -6.13
N ALA A 68 6.56 1.86 -7.27
CA ALA A 68 7.02 3.15 -7.78
C ALA A 68 5.86 4.14 -8.04
N PRO A 69 4.74 3.76 -8.69
CA PRO A 69 3.61 4.68 -8.86
C PRO A 69 3.02 5.16 -7.54
N ILE A 70 2.94 4.27 -6.53
CA ILE A 70 2.44 4.63 -5.19
C ILE A 70 3.33 5.71 -4.57
N LEU A 71 4.65 5.55 -4.65
CA LEU A 71 5.58 6.54 -4.11
C LEU A 71 5.53 7.87 -4.86
N GLU A 72 5.41 7.84 -6.19
CA GLU A 72 5.26 9.03 -7.02
C GLU A 72 3.98 9.79 -6.70
N ASP A 73 2.86 9.08 -6.52
CA ASP A 73 1.56 9.66 -6.17
C ASP A 73 1.54 10.23 -4.74
N LEU A 74 2.25 9.60 -3.80
CA LEU A 74 2.34 10.05 -2.41
C LEU A 74 3.28 11.25 -2.24
N ARG A 75 4.34 11.36 -3.06
CA ARG A 75 5.35 12.42 -2.97
C ARG A 75 4.77 13.85 -2.88
N PRO A 76 3.85 14.29 -3.76
CA PRO A 76 3.30 15.65 -3.70
C PRO A 76 2.46 15.93 -2.46
N VAL A 77 1.99 14.89 -1.75
CA VAL A 77 1.21 15.04 -0.52
C VAL A 77 2.12 15.01 0.71
N LEU A 78 3.01 14.02 0.78
CA LEU A 78 3.82 13.75 1.96
C LEU A 78 4.98 14.75 2.13
N LEU A 79 5.69 15.12 1.05
CA LEU A 79 6.85 16.01 1.18
C LEU A 79 6.46 17.41 1.67
N PRO A 80 5.39 18.06 1.16
CA PRO A 80 4.97 19.34 1.70
C PRO A 80 4.47 19.25 3.13
N ALA A 81 3.72 18.20 3.49
CA ALA A 81 3.24 17.98 4.86
C ALA A 81 4.39 17.76 5.86
N ALA A 82 5.42 17.02 5.44
CA ALA A 82 6.66 16.86 6.21
C ALA A 82 7.42 18.18 6.36
N GLY A 83 7.54 18.95 5.27
CA GLY A 83 8.19 20.27 5.29
C GLY A 83 7.48 21.28 6.19
N ARG A 84 6.15 21.22 6.30
CA ARG A 84 5.35 22.00 7.26
C ARG A 84 5.37 21.43 8.68
N GLY A 85 5.90 20.23 8.88
CA GLY A 85 5.97 19.55 10.17
C GLY A 85 4.65 18.93 10.64
N GLU A 86 3.65 18.82 9.75
CA GLU A 86 2.36 18.14 10.02
C GLU A 86 2.55 16.62 10.14
N ILE A 87 3.54 16.08 9.43
CA ILE A 87 3.95 14.69 9.51
C ILE A 87 5.41 14.67 9.91
N ARG A 88 5.74 13.89 10.94
CA ARG A 88 7.12 13.68 11.37
C ARG A 88 7.37 12.19 11.60
N PRO A 89 8.53 11.66 11.18
CA PRO A 89 8.90 10.31 11.53
C PRO A 89 9.12 10.23 13.05
N VAL A 90 8.57 9.18 13.67
CA VAL A 90 8.93 8.81 15.04
C VAL A 90 10.20 7.98 14.96
N ILE A 91 11.31 8.57 15.35
CA ILE A 91 12.63 7.92 15.39
C ILE A 91 12.93 7.57 16.85
N ASP A 92 13.15 6.29 17.13
CA ASP A 92 13.53 5.80 18.45
C ASP A 92 14.98 6.18 18.75
N ARG A 93 15.89 5.79 17.85
CA ARG A 93 17.32 6.13 17.91
C ARG A 93 17.97 6.09 16.54
N THR A 94 19.08 6.82 16.44
CA THR A 94 20.00 6.76 15.31
C THR A 94 21.30 6.15 15.80
N VAL A 95 21.75 5.07 15.15
CA VAL A 95 22.97 4.33 15.51
C VAL A 95 23.89 4.19 14.31
N GLY A 96 25.17 3.94 14.56
CA GLY A 96 26.11 3.59 13.49
C GLY A 96 25.93 2.14 13.04
N ILE A 97 26.34 1.85 11.81
CA ILE A 97 26.23 0.52 11.20
C ILE A 97 26.97 -0.56 12.02
N GLU A 98 28.02 -0.19 12.74
CA GLU A 98 28.76 -1.05 13.65
C GLU A 98 27.91 -1.61 14.80
N GLN A 99 26.79 -0.96 15.14
CA GLN A 99 25.88 -1.37 16.21
C GLN A 99 24.74 -2.28 15.72
N PHE A 100 24.84 -2.82 14.49
CA PHE A 100 23.81 -3.67 13.88
C PHE A 100 23.32 -4.82 14.77
N GLY A 101 24.23 -5.46 15.53
CA GLY A 101 23.88 -6.55 16.44
C GLY A 101 22.89 -6.11 17.52
N GLU A 102 23.17 -4.99 18.17
CA GLU A 102 22.32 -4.40 19.22
C GLU A 102 20.95 -3.98 18.65
N VAL A 103 20.93 -3.34 17.47
CA VAL A 103 19.70 -2.95 16.77
C VAL A 103 18.79 -4.15 16.52
N THR A 104 19.38 -5.27 16.12
CA THR A 104 18.60 -6.47 15.79
C THR A 104 17.94 -7.06 17.04
N GLU A 105 18.63 -7.05 18.18
CA GLU A 105 18.05 -7.50 19.45
C GLU A 105 16.90 -6.59 19.92
N VAL A 106 17.05 -5.27 19.79
CA VAL A 106 15.99 -4.32 20.11
C VAL A 106 14.76 -4.55 19.21
N LEU A 107 14.95 -4.79 17.91
CA LEU A 107 13.82 -5.11 17.00
C LEU A 107 13.12 -6.43 17.37
N ARG A 108 13.87 -7.43 17.82
CA ARG A 108 13.31 -8.73 18.25
C ARG A 108 12.55 -8.62 19.56
N SER A 109 13.03 -7.81 20.50
CA SER A 109 12.35 -7.57 21.78
C SER A 109 10.97 -6.95 21.62
N GLY A 110 10.77 -6.16 20.55
CA GLY A 110 9.55 -5.38 20.34
C GLY A 110 9.52 -4.08 21.14
N ASP A 111 10.59 -3.73 21.85
CA ASP A 111 10.65 -2.53 22.70
C ASP A 111 10.86 -1.22 21.92
N ALA A 112 11.13 -1.29 20.61
CA ALA A 112 11.34 -0.12 19.77
C ALA A 112 10.05 0.65 19.50
N VAL A 113 10.06 1.97 19.75
CA VAL A 113 8.93 2.85 19.39
C VAL A 113 9.26 3.62 18.11
N GLY A 114 8.66 3.20 16.99
CA GLY A 114 8.82 3.88 15.71
C GLY A 114 9.93 3.27 14.85
N LYS A 115 10.91 4.07 14.44
CA LYS A 115 11.98 3.67 13.50
C LYS A 115 13.36 3.75 14.15
N LEU A 116 14.15 2.68 13.96
CA LEU A 116 15.60 2.68 14.18
C LEU A 116 16.28 3.12 12.88
N VAL A 117 17.13 4.15 12.95
CA VAL A 117 17.86 4.67 11.80
C VAL A 117 19.32 4.25 11.90
N MET A 118 19.86 3.68 10.83
CA MET A 118 21.26 3.29 10.76
C MET A 118 22.03 4.26 9.86
N THR A 119 23.23 4.63 10.30
CA THR A 119 24.09 5.57 9.58
C THR A 119 25.41 4.90 9.18
N PHE A 120 25.91 5.25 8.01
CA PHE A 120 27.23 4.87 7.53
C PHE A 120 28.09 6.13 7.67
N ALA A 121 29.13 6.07 8.51
CA ALA A 121 30.12 7.13 8.63
C ALA A 121 31.05 7.16 7.40
#